data_AF-A0A3E5HKI5-F1
#
_entry.id   AF-A0A3E5HKI5-F1
#
_cell.length_a   1.000
_cell.length_b   1.000
_cell.length_c   1.000
_cell.angle_alpha   90.00
_cell.angle_beta   90.00
_cell.angle_gamma   90.00
#
_symmetry.space_group_name_H-M   'P 1'
#
loop_
_entity.id
_entity.type
_entity.pdbx_description
1 polymer ?
#
loop_
_entity_poly.entity_id
_entity_poly.type
_entity_poly.pdbx_seq_one_letter_code
_entity_poly.pdbx_strand_id
1 'polypeptide(L)'
;MSGKQRKRSRKTAKDNGTRMETAVESYLQWALDDPRIQRLRLHGSKDIGDIGNVYWHGQPVCIEVKWTQTMDAPQHMREAVTEAGNMDSPYPWVIQKKAGVGLTSMHKLGQQHAYTTTGVMDAMLMLSPSALRARIKPEPLGRKKTMCLITLQEFALILNSGLPLGPDTEE
;
A
#
# COMPACT_ATOMS: atom_id res chain seq x y z
N MET A 1 -21.60 8.94 32.16
CA MET A 1 -22.20 9.38 30.88
C MET A 1 -21.55 8.58 29.75
N SER A 2 -22.22 7.54 29.25
CA SER A 2 -21.68 6.69 28.17
C SER A 2 -21.87 7.40 26.84
N GLY A 3 -20.78 7.92 26.27
CA GLY A 3 -20.78 8.56 24.96
C GLY A 3 -21.09 7.55 23.88
N LYS A 4 -22.30 7.61 23.30
CA LYS A 4 -22.74 6.76 22.20
C LYS A 4 -21.78 6.96 21.01
N GLN A 5 -20.92 5.97 20.75
CA GLN A 5 -19.91 6.02 19.70
C GLN A 5 -20.61 6.17 18.34
N ARG A 6 -20.57 7.38 17.77
CA ARG A 6 -21.27 7.72 16.53
C ARG A 6 -20.61 6.96 15.37
N LYS A 7 -21.31 5.95 14.83
CA LYS A 7 -20.88 5.23 13.62
C LYS A 7 -20.68 6.25 12.49
N ARG A 8 -19.51 6.25 11.83
CA ARG A 8 -19.18 7.24 10.79
C ARG A 8 -20.25 7.23 9.68
N SER A 9 -20.61 8.41 9.17
CA SER A 9 -21.53 8.51 8.04
C SER A 9 -20.88 7.91 6.78
N ARG A 10 -21.69 7.39 5.84
CA ARG A 10 -21.20 6.90 4.54
C ARG A 10 -20.38 7.95 3.79
N LYS A 11 -20.79 9.22 3.88
CA LYS A 11 -20.05 10.34 3.28
C LYS A 11 -18.65 10.48 3.88
N THR A 12 -18.54 10.49 5.21
CA THR A 12 -17.23 10.58 5.89
C THR A 12 -16.32 9.40 5.56
N ALA A 13 -16.88 8.19 5.40
CA ALA A 13 -16.09 7.03 5.01
C ALA A 13 -15.50 7.20 3.60
N LYS A 14 -16.31 7.67 2.64
CA LYS A 14 -15.84 7.98 1.27
C LYS A 14 -14.81 9.09 1.25
N ASP A 15 -15.09 10.21 1.92
CA ASP A 15 -14.18 11.36 1.99
C ASP A 15 -12.81 10.94 2.60
N ASN A 16 -12.84 10.05 3.59
CA ASN A 16 -11.62 9.48 4.16
C ASN A 16 -10.89 8.55 3.18
N GLY A 17 -11.59 7.65 2.48
CA GLY A 17 -10.99 6.80 1.45
C GLY A 17 -10.24 7.62 0.40
N THR A 18 -10.94 8.59 -0.20
CA THR A 18 -10.36 9.55 -1.17
C THR A 18 -9.13 10.28 -0.61
N ARG A 19 -9.15 10.69 0.67
CA ARG A 19 -8.00 11.33 1.32
C ARG A 19 -6.81 10.38 1.48
N MET A 20 -7.04 9.11 1.80
CA MET A 20 -5.96 8.11 1.89
C MET A 20 -5.37 7.85 0.51
N GLU A 21 -6.21 7.58 -0.48
CA GLU A 21 -5.77 7.30 -1.85
C GLU A 21 -4.90 8.44 -2.40
N THR A 22 -5.33 9.70 -2.23
CA THR A 22 -4.52 10.87 -2.66
C THR A 22 -3.21 10.96 -1.89
N ALA A 23 -3.22 10.65 -0.60
CA ALA A 23 -1.99 10.68 0.19
C ALA A 23 -1.00 9.58 -0.22
N VAL A 24 -1.49 8.39 -0.60
CA VAL A 24 -0.66 7.29 -1.12
C VAL A 24 -0.12 7.61 -2.50
N GLU A 25 -0.96 8.13 -3.41
CA GLU A 25 -0.55 8.63 -4.72
C GLU A 25 0.59 9.64 -4.60
N SER A 26 0.39 10.72 -3.84
CA SER A 26 1.43 11.75 -3.66
C SER A 26 2.69 11.20 -3.00
N TYR A 27 2.56 10.25 -2.06
CA TYR A 27 3.73 9.62 -1.45
C TYR A 27 4.52 8.79 -2.45
N LEU A 28 3.86 7.97 -3.28
CA LEU A 28 4.54 7.12 -4.25
C LEU A 28 5.13 7.92 -5.42
N GLN A 29 4.44 8.97 -5.90
CA GLN A 29 4.99 9.92 -6.86
C GLN A 29 6.30 10.52 -6.37
N TRP A 30 6.31 11.01 -5.12
CA TRP A 30 7.53 11.52 -4.49
C TRP A 30 8.56 10.41 -4.33
N ALA A 31 8.20 9.30 -3.69
CA ALA A 31 9.15 8.26 -3.28
C ALA A 31 9.87 7.61 -4.47
N LEU A 32 9.19 7.48 -5.62
CA LEU A 32 9.72 6.85 -6.83
C LEU A 32 10.11 7.87 -7.91
N ASP A 33 10.02 9.17 -7.61
CA ASP A 33 10.22 10.28 -8.55
C ASP A 33 9.47 10.07 -9.87
N ASP A 34 8.23 9.58 -9.79
CA ASP A 34 7.41 9.24 -10.97
C ASP A 34 6.05 9.96 -10.91
N PRO A 35 5.90 11.10 -11.61
CA PRO A 35 4.65 11.86 -11.62
C PRO A 35 3.54 11.17 -12.42
N ARG A 36 3.81 10.05 -13.10
CA ARG A 36 2.79 9.29 -13.85
C ARG A 36 1.96 8.40 -12.96
N ILE A 37 2.44 8.09 -11.74
CA ILE A 37 1.66 7.36 -10.73
C ILE A 37 0.40 8.16 -10.43
N GLN A 38 -0.77 7.53 -10.47
CA GLN A 38 -2.03 8.22 -10.30
C GLN A 38 -3.09 7.36 -9.63
N ARG A 39 -4.06 7.98 -8.99
CA ARG A 39 -5.29 7.31 -8.58
C ARG A 39 -6.10 6.87 -9.77
N LEU A 40 -6.58 5.64 -9.72
CA LEU A 40 -7.51 5.10 -10.69
C LEU A 40 -8.94 5.44 -10.29
N ARG A 41 -9.83 5.44 -11.29
CA ARG A 41 -11.27 5.52 -11.05
C ARG A 41 -11.82 4.10 -11.10
N LEU A 42 -12.80 3.82 -10.24
CA LEU A 42 -13.47 2.51 -10.15
C LEU A 42 -14.10 2.15 -11.51
N HIS A 43 -13.85 0.93 -11.99
CA HIS A 43 -14.47 0.38 -13.20
C HIS A 43 -15.44 -0.79 -12.90
N GLY A 44 -15.98 -0.85 -11.68
CA GLY A 44 -16.92 -1.90 -11.28
C GLY A 44 -16.23 -3.25 -11.22
N SER A 45 -16.71 -4.27 -11.95
CA SER A 45 -16.11 -5.62 -11.92
C SER A 45 -14.74 -5.71 -12.60
N LYS A 46 -14.29 -4.66 -13.29
CA LYS A 46 -12.98 -4.56 -13.95
C LYS A 46 -12.01 -3.70 -13.15
N ASP A 47 -12.21 -3.62 -11.84
CA ASP A 47 -11.31 -2.86 -11.00
C ASP A 47 -9.92 -3.50 -10.97
N ILE A 48 -8.89 -2.67 -11.00
CA ILE A 48 -7.48 -3.08 -11.09
C ILE A 48 -6.64 -2.46 -9.96
N GLY A 49 -7.33 -2.03 -8.90
CA GLY A 49 -6.78 -1.34 -7.74
C GLY A 49 -6.95 0.18 -7.79
N ASP A 50 -6.62 0.82 -6.67
CA ASP A 50 -6.80 2.24 -6.44
C ASP A 50 -5.66 3.11 -7.00
N ILE A 51 -4.44 2.57 -7.11
CA ILE A 51 -3.25 3.29 -7.58
C ILE A 51 -2.67 2.61 -8.81
N GLY A 52 -2.54 3.36 -9.91
CA GLY A 52 -2.05 2.89 -11.20
C GLY A 52 -0.64 3.39 -11.53
N ASN A 53 -0.11 2.85 -12.64
CA ASN A 53 1.24 3.11 -13.15
C ASN A 53 2.38 2.77 -12.18
N VAL A 54 2.17 1.79 -11.29
CA VAL A 54 3.22 1.24 -10.44
C VAL A 54 3.67 -0.11 -10.98
N TYR A 55 4.99 -0.27 -11.11
CA TYR A 55 5.60 -1.46 -11.69
C TYR A 55 6.75 -1.98 -10.83
N TRP A 56 6.93 -3.30 -10.82
CA TRP A 56 8.08 -3.96 -10.22
C TRP A 56 8.66 -4.95 -11.24
N HIS A 57 9.93 -4.76 -11.61
CA HIS A 57 10.58 -5.50 -12.70
C HIS A 57 9.74 -5.59 -14.00
N GLY A 58 9.10 -4.48 -14.39
CA GLY A 58 8.30 -4.38 -15.61
C GLY A 58 6.91 -5.01 -15.54
N GLN A 59 6.53 -5.62 -14.41
CA GLN A 59 5.19 -6.17 -14.19
C GLN A 59 4.35 -5.19 -13.35
N PRO A 60 3.04 -5.08 -13.61
CA PRO A 60 2.18 -4.18 -12.85
C PRO A 60 2.08 -4.61 -11.39
N VAL A 61 1.94 -3.64 -10.48
CA VAL A 61 1.66 -3.86 -9.06
C VAL A 61 0.25 -3.37 -8.77
N CYS A 62 -0.62 -4.27 -8.33
CA CYS A 62 -1.98 -3.93 -7.92
C CYS A 62 -1.95 -3.40 -6.49
N ILE A 63 -2.47 -2.18 -6.29
CA ILE A 63 -2.45 -1.50 -4.99
C ILE A 63 -3.86 -1.11 -4.61
N GLU A 64 -4.36 -1.73 -3.54
CA GLU A 64 -5.64 -1.40 -2.93
C GLU A 64 -5.43 -0.54 -1.67
N VAL A 65 -6.23 0.50 -1.46
CA VAL A 65 -6.03 1.49 -0.40
C VAL A 65 -7.20 1.50 0.59
N LYS A 66 -6.91 1.24 1.87
CA LYS A 66 -7.95 1.09 2.90
C LYS A 66 -7.84 2.12 4.03
N TRP A 67 -8.96 2.82 4.30
CA TRP A 67 -9.16 3.57 5.56
C TRP A 67 -10.19 2.88 6.45
N THR A 68 -9.76 1.85 7.17
CA THR A 68 -10.54 1.18 8.21
C THR A 68 -9.93 1.37 9.59
N GLN A 69 -10.76 1.34 10.64
CA GLN A 69 -10.27 1.43 12.03
C GLN A 69 -9.68 0.10 12.50
N THR A 70 -10.29 -1.00 12.06
CA THR A 70 -9.84 -2.38 12.32
C THR A 70 -9.17 -2.94 11.08
N MET A 71 -8.16 -3.77 11.28
CA MET A 71 -7.45 -4.45 10.20
C MET A 71 -8.14 -5.77 9.85
N ASP A 72 -9.06 -5.73 8.89
CA ASP A 72 -9.61 -6.93 8.24
C ASP A 72 -8.73 -7.35 7.05
N ALA A 73 -7.46 -7.64 7.35
CA ALA A 73 -6.47 -7.97 6.34
C ALA A 73 -6.90 -9.12 5.41
N PRO A 74 -7.54 -10.22 5.89
CA PRO A 74 -7.97 -11.29 5.00
C PRO A 74 -9.00 -10.83 3.97
N GLN A 75 -9.95 -9.96 4.34
CA GLN A 75 -10.93 -9.45 3.38
C GLN A 75 -10.25 -8.55 2.34
N HIS A 76 -9.52 -7.54 2.79
CA HIS A 76 -8.87 -6.59 1.88
C HIS A 76 -7.88 -7.27 0.94
N MET A 77 -7.19 -8.31 1.43
CA MET A 77 -6.26 -9.06 0.59
C MET A 77 -6.96 -9.86 -0.51
N ARG A 78 -8.18 -10.39 -0.26
CA ARG A 78 -8.96 -11.08 -1.31
C ARG A 78 -9.42 -10.12 -2.40
N GLU A 79 -9.78 -8.90 -2.02
CA GLU A 79 -10.15 -7.82 -2.95
C GLU A 79 -8.96 -7.51 -3.85
N ALA A 80 -7.80 -7.18 -3.27
CA ALA A 80 -6.58 -6.90 -4.02
C ALA A 80 -6.09 -8.08 -4.90
N VAL A 81 -6.26 -9.34 -4.47
CA VAL A 81 -5.95 -10.52 -5.32
C VAL A 81 -6.89 -10.60 -6.53
N THR A 82 -8.17 -10.28 -6.36
CA THR A 82 -9.15 -10.28 -7.45
C THR A 82 -8.81 -9.19 -8.47
N GLU A 83 -8.50 -7.99 -7.99
CA GLU A 83 -8.10 -6.85 -8.81
C GLU A 83 -6.77 -7.07 -9.54
N ALA A 84 -5.79 -7.65 -8.85
CA ALA A 84 -4.53 -8.05 -9.48
C ALA A 84 -4.76 -9.04 -10.62
N GLY A 85 -5.69 -9.99 -10.44
CA GLY A 85 -6.11 -10.91 -11.50
C GLY A 85 -6.74 -10.23 -12.71
N ASN A 86 -7.46 -9.12 -12.53
CA ASN A 86 -8.06 -8.37 -13.63
C ASN A 86 -7.02 -7.66 -14.53
N MET A 87 -5.80 -7.48 -14.04
CA MET A 87 -4.68 -6.86 -14.77
C MET A 87 -3.49 -7.80 -14.97
N ASP A 88 -3.69 -9.11 -14.78
CA ASP A 88 -2.66 -10.16 -14.85
C ASP A 88 -1.42 -9.86 -13.99
N SER A 89 -1.60 -9.18 -12.85
CA SER A 89 -0.52 -8.83 -11.93
C SER A 89 -0.26 -9.97 -10.92
N PRO A 90 1.02 -10.36 -10.71
CA PRO A 90 1.39 -11.28 -9.63
C PRO A 90 1.53 -10.58 -8.27
N TYR A 91 1.34 -9.26 -8.18
CA TYR A 91 1.71 -8.44 -7.04
C TYR A 91 0.51 -7.70 -6.42
N PRO A 92 -0.41 -8.40 -5.74
CA PRO A 92 -1.47 -7.76 -4.98
C PRO A 92 -0.92 -7.17 -3.67
N TRP A 93 -1.18 -5.89 -3.42
CA TRP A 93 -0.79 -5.18 -2.21
C TRP A 93 -1.95 -4.39 -1.63
N VAL A 94 -1.97 -4.27 -0.31
CA VAL A 94 -2.88 -3.38 0.41
C VAL A 94 -2.08 -2.34 1.17
N ILE A 95 -2.43 -1.07 0.98
CA ILE A 95 -1.94 0.05 1.79
C ILE A 95 -3.06 0.48 2.71
N GLN A 96 -2.83 0.40 4.02
CA GLN A 96 -3.86 0.71 5.01
C GLN A 96 -3.45 1.83 5.95
N LYS A 97 -4.42 2.70 6.24
CA LYS A 97 -4.29 3.73 7.28
C LYS A 97 -3.91 3.10 8.63
N LYS A 98 -2.72 3.43 9.13
CA LYS A 98 -2.24 3.05 10.47
C LYS A 98 -2.85 3.94 11.55
N ALA A 99 -3.35 3.35 12.63
CA ALA A 99 -3.89 4.11 13.75
C ALA A 99 -2.80 5.02 14.38
N GLY A 100 -3.17 6.25 14.76
CA GLY A 100 -2.24 7.21 15.38
C GLY A 100 -1.24 7.89 14.44
N VAL A 101 -1.11 7.47 13.19
CA VAL A 101 -0.19 8.09 12.23
C VAL A 101 -0.92 9.13 11.38
N GLY A 102 -0.36 10.31 11.17
CA GLY A 102 -0.97 11.36 10.33
C GLY A 102 -0.77 11.13 8.83
N LEU A 103 -1.42 11.94 7.99
CA LEU A 103 -1.22 11.97 6.52
C LEU A 103 -0.50 13.26 6.05
N THR A 104 0.08 14.02 6.98
CA THR A 104 0.48 15.42 6.73
C THR A 104 1.94 15.60 6.34
N SER A 105 2.77 14.55 6.37
CA SER A 105 4.18 14.63 5.99
C SER A 105 4.66 13.32 5.38
N MET A 106 5.66 13.37 4.50
CA MET A 106 6.22 12.17 3.85
C MET A 106 6.70 11.14 4.86
N HIS A 107 7.36 11.57 5.93
CA HIS A 107 7.76 10.68 7.02
C HIS A 107 6.57 9.95 7.67
N LYS A 108 5.44 10.62 7.92
CA LYS A 108 4.24 9.98 8.48
C LYS A 108 3.50 9.13 7.44
N LEU A 109 3.53 9.50 6.17
CA LEU A 109 2.97 8.71 5.09
C LEU A 109 3.75 7.40 4.90
N GLY A 110 5.08 7.45 4.94
CA GLY A 110 5.92 6.25 4.90
C GLY A 110 5.62 5.25 6.01
N GLN A 111 5.10 5.69 7.16
CA GLN A 111 4.75 4.83 8.29
C GLN A 111 3.37 4.16 8.20
N GLN A 112 2.58 4.40 7.15
CA GLN A 112 1.33 3.66 6.94
C GLN A 112 1.62 2.17 6.75
N HIS A 113 0.61 1.32 6.94
CA HIS A 113 0.78 -0.12 6.76
C HIS A 113 0.76 -0.47 5.28
N ALA A 114 1.67 -1.36 4.87
CA ALA A 114 1.64 -2.04 3.59
C ALA A 114 1.71 -3.54 3.85
N TYR A 115 0.85 -4.33 3.21
CA TYR A 115 0.88 -5.78 3.38
C TYR A 115 0.49 -6.54 2.12
N THR A 116 1.02 -7.75 2.02
CA THR A 116 0.74 -8.71 0.96
C THR A 116 0.83 -10.14 1.52
N THR A 117 0.67 -11.15 0.67
CA THR A 117 0.89 -12.56 1.03
C THR A 117 2.37 -12.85 1.27
N THR A 118 2.69 -13.85 2.09
CA THR A 118 4.10 -14.24 2.32
C THR A 118 4.79 -14.67 1.03
N GLY A 119 4.09 -15.39 0.15
CA GLY A 119 4.66 -15.82 -1.14
C GLY A 119 5.03 -14.66 -2.07
N VAL A 120 4.19 -13.61 -2.12
CA VAL A 120 4.47 -12.40 -2.92
C VAL A 120 5.66 -11.65 -2.33
N MET A 121 5.70 -11.47 -1.00
CA MET A 121 6.83 -10.83 -0.32
C MET A 121 8.14 -11.58 -0.57
N ASP A 122 8.15 -12.90 -0.41
CA ASP A 122 9.33 -13.74 -0.62
C ASP A 122 9.83 -13.63 -2.06
N ALA A 123 8.92 -13.66 -3.04
CA ALA A 123 9.26 -13.50 -4.46
C ALA A 123 9.88 -12.13 -4.75
N MET A 124 9.30 -11.04 -4.23
CA MET A 124 9.84 -9.69 -4.42
C MET A 124 11.20 -9.50 -3.74
N LEU A 125 11.35 -9.97 -2.50
CA LEU A 125 12.61 -9.87 -1.76
C LEU A 125 13.71 -10.78 -2.32
N MET A 126 13.36 -11.90 -2.96
CA MET A 126 14.32 -12.76 -3.66
C MET A 126 14.95 -12.06 -4.86
N LEU A 127 14.18 -11.21 -5.55
CA LEU A 127 14.66 -10.41 -6.69
C LEU A 127 15.29 -9.08 -6.27
N SER A 128 15.06 -8.64 -5.02
CA SER A 128 15.66 -7.43 -4.46
C SER A 128 17.15 -7.62 -4.15
N PRO A 129 17.95 -6.53 -4.14
CA PRO A 129 19.33 -6.58 -3.68
C PRO A 129 19.45 -7.15 -2.27
N SER A 130 20.52 -7.92 -2.02
CA SER A 130 20.76 -8.61 -0.75
C SER A 130 20.78 -7.66 0.46
N ALA A 131 21.35 -6.46 0.29
CA ALA A 131 21.36 -5.41 1.32
C ALA A 131 19.96 -4.95 1.71
N LEU A 132 19.06 -4.77 0.72
CA LEU A 132 17.66 -4.43 0.98
C LEU A 132 16.96 -5.57 1.69
N ARG A 133 17.08 -6.79 1.17
CA ARG A 133 16.48 -8.00 1.76
C ARG A 133 16.92 -8.21 3.21
N ALA A 134 18.16 -7.89 3.56
CA ALA A 134 18.64 -7.99 4.93
C ALA A 134 17.99 -6.96 5.87
N ARG A 135 17.58 -5.80 5.35
CA ARG A 135 16.97 -4.69 6.09
C ARG A 135 15.47 -4.89 6.32
N ILE A 136 14.72 -5.36 5.32
CA ILE A 136 13.27 -5.53 5.44
C ILE A 136 12.95 -6.68 6.39
N LYS A 137 12.11 -6.43 7.39
CA LYS A 137 11.66 -7.43 8.38
C LYS A 137 10.13 -7.50 8.39
N PRO A 138 9.52 -8.27 7.48
CA PRO A 138 8.07 -8.38 7.43
C PRO A 138 7.51 -9.01 8.71
N GLU A 139 6.53 -8.34 9.31
CA GLU A 139 5.82 -8.85 10.49
C GLU A 139 4.71 -9.82 10.06
N PRO A 140 4.57 -11.01 10.65
CA PRO A 140 3.49 -11.93 10.33
C PRO A 140 2.11 -11.30 10.61
N LEU A 141 1.20 -11.38 9.64
CA LEU A 141 -0.14 -10.79 9.71
C LEU A 141 -1.25 -11.83 9.58
N GLY A 142 -2.28 -11.66 10.40
CA GLY A 142 -3.47 -12.51 10.44
C GLY A 142 -3.27 -13.84 11.18
N ARG A 143 -4.38 -14.50 11.52
CA ARG A 143 -4.38 -15.71 12.36
C ARG A 143 -3.54 -16.86 11.78
N LYS A 144 -3.59 -17.06 10.46
CA LYS A 144 -2.84 -18.10 9.76
C LYS A 144 -1.42 -17.67 9.36
N LYS A 145 -1.04 -16.41 9.59
CA LYS A 145 0.27 -15.85 9.24
C LYS A 145 0.66 -16.04 7.76
N THR A 146 -0.31 -16.08 6.86
CA THR A 146 -0.11 -16.21 5.41
C THR A 146 0.07 -14.86 4.72
N MET A 147 0.01 -13.77 5.48
CA MET A 147 0.29 -12.41 5.05
C MET A 147 1.41 -11.85 5.90
N CYS A 148 2.06 -10.81 5.40
CA CYS A 148 3.07 -10.09 6.14
C CYS A 148 2.91 -8.59 5.95
N LEU A 149 3.29 -7.85 6.98
CA LEU A 149 3.11 -6.43 7.11
C LEU A 149 4.46 -5.73 7.21
N ILE A 150 4.59 -4.65 6.46
CA ILE A 150 5.70 -3.71 6.49
C ILE A 150 5.13 -2.28 6.50
N THR A 151 6.01 -1.30 6.44
CA THR A 151 5.65 0.10 6.24
C THR A 151 5.50 0.45 4.75
N LEU A 152 4.76 1.51 4.43
CA LEU A 152 4.68 2.06 3.07
C LEU A 152 6.07 2.50 2.56
N GLN A 153 6.95 2.97 3.45
CA GLN A 153 8.34 3.29 3.12
C GLN A 153 9.13 2.05 2.70
N GLU A 154 9.02 0.96 3.45
CA GLU A 154 9.67 -0.30 3.09
C GLU A 154 9.14 -0.86 1.77
N PHE A 155 7.84 -0.73 1.52
CA PHE A 155 7.25 -1.11 0.24
C PHE A 155 7.81 -0.27 -0.92
N ALA A 156 7.88 1.06 -0.75
CA ALA A 156 8.48 1.94 -1.76
C ALA A 156 9.98 1.64 -1.96
N LEU A 157 10.71 1.29 -0.90
CA LEU A 157 12.10 0.85 -1.01
C LEU A 157 12.22 -0.45 -1.81
N ILE A 158 11.29 -1.40 -1.65
CA ILE A 158 11.25 -2.60 -2.50
C ILE A 158 11.04 -2.19 -3.95
N LEU A 159 10.02 -1.37 -4.25
CA LEU A 159 9.74 -0.89 -5.61
C LEU A 159 10.95 -0.16 -6.23
N ASN A 160 11.72 0.57 -5.42
CA ASN A 160 12.90 1.32 -5.87
C ASN A 160 14.21 0.53 -5.77
N SER A 161 14.17 -0.81 -5.65
CA SER A 161 15.37 -1.66 -5.53
C SER A 161 16.31 -1.26 -4.38
N GLY A 162 15.78 -0.62 -3.34
CA GLY A 162 16.51 -0.16 -2.17
C GLY A 162 17.27 1.15 -2.35
N LEU A 163 17.17 1.79 -3.51
CA LEU A 163 17.70 3.13 -3.75
C LEU A 163 17.00 4.17 -2.85
N PRO A 164 17.62 5.34 -2.61
CA PRO A 164 17.00 6.45 -1.89
C PRO A 164 15.61 6.77 -2.45
N LEU A 165 14.68 7.15 -1.56
CA LEU A 165 13.34 7.57 -1.96
C LEU A 165 13.28 9.10 -2.05
N GLY A 166 12.50 9.60 -3.00
CA GLY A 166 12.44 11.05 -3.25
C GLY A 166 13.59 11.53 -4.13
N PRO A 167 13.45 12.72 -4.73
CA PRO A 167 14.58 13.38 -5.35
C PRO A 167 15.68 13.61 -4.31
N ASP A 168 16.93 13.44 -4.72
CA ASP A 168 18.06 13.91 -3.93
C ASP A 168 17.87 15.42 -3.73
N THR A 169 17.64 15.83 -2.48
CA THR A 169 17.77 17.25 -2.16
C THR A 169 19.25 17.57 -2.32
N GLU A 170 19.62 18.16 -3.45
CA GLU A 170 20.82 19.00 -3.49
C GLU A 170 20.64 20.02 -2.35
N GLU A 171 21.49 19.92 -1.32
CA GLU A 171 21.60 20.91 -0.23
C GLU A 171 22.06 22.27 -0.76
#